data_AF-A0A973FSS7-F1
#
_entry.id   AF-A0A973FSS7-F1
#
_cell.length_a   1.000
_cell.length_b   1.000
_cell.length_c   1.000
_cell.angle_alpha   90.00
_cell.angle_beta   90.00
_cell.angle_gamma   90.00
#
_symmetry.space_group_name_H-M   'P 1'
#
loop_
_entity.id
_entity.type
_entity.pdbx_description
1 polymer ?
#
loop_
_entity_poly.entity_id
_entity_poly.type
_entity_poly.pdbx_seq_one_letter_code
_entity_poly.pdbx_strand_id
1 'polypeptide(L)'
;MQYYFTTYALLPLCTAVVTALLSYETWRRRSDPASPPFVALTLLVSIWSLGNAFELSSRDVATAFFWVRVEYVSIVGVPVAWLLMMLAFSERRRALSRPWLISLLLVPLI
;
A
#
# COMPACT_ATOMS: atom_id res chain seq x y z
N MET A 1 3.29 -8.87 22.90
CA MET A 1 2.44 -9.21 21.74
C MET A 1 1.27 -10.07 22.22
N GLN A 2 0.26 -9.49 22.84
CA GLN A 2 -0.99 -10.20 23.14
C GLN A 2 -2.09 -9.68 22.20
N TYR A 3 -2.65 -10.56 21.38
CA TYR A 3 -3.69 -10.24 20.41
C TYR A 3 -5.04 -10.82 20.81
N TYR A 4 -6.11 -10.12 20.49
CA TYR A 4 -7.47 -10.60 20.71
C TYR A 4 -8.30 -10.43 19.46
N PHE A 5 -9.19 -11.39 19.27
CA PHE A 5 -10.01 -11.43 18.08
C PHE A 5 -11.09 -10.36 18.17
N THR A 6 -11.00 -9.35 17.31
CA THR A 6 -12.06 -8.36 17.14
C THR A 6 -12.77 -8.62 15.83
N THR A 7 -14.11 -8.59 15.83
CA THR A 7 -14.90 -8.75 14.59
C THR A 7 -14.55 -7.68 13.56
N TYR A 8 -14.11 -6.51 14.03
CA TYR A 8 -13.65 -5.40 13.18
C TYR A 8 -12.37 -5.69 12.40
N ALA A 9 -11.50 -6.60 12.87
CA ALA A 9 -10.27 -6.97 12.15
C ALA A 9 -10.53 -7.88 10.92
N LEU A 10 -11.71 -8.49 10.81
CA LEU A 10 -12.03 -9.36 9.68
C LEU A 10 -12.08 -8.59 8.35
N LEU A 11 -12.67 -7.39 8.35
CA LEU A 11 -12.80 -6.58 7.16
C LEU A 11 -11.42 -6.17 6.59
N PRO A 12 -10.48 -5.58 7.37
CA PRO A 12 -9.15 -5.28 6.87
C PRO A 12 -8.35 -6.53 6.49
N LEU A 13 -8.53 -7.68 7.15
CA LEU A 13 -7.92 -8.93 6.70
C LEU A 13 -8.44 -9.37 5.32
N CYS A 14 -9.76 -9.31 5.08
CA CYS A 14 -10.32 -9.60 3.77
C CYS A 14 -9.77 -8.64 2.71
N THR A 15 -9.70 -7.34 3.00
CA THR A 15 -9.10 -6.34 2.12
C THR A 15 -7.64 -6.66 1.82
N ALA A 16 -6.86 -7.04 2.82
CA ALA A 16 -5.46 -7.42 2.66
C ALA A 16 -5.29 -8.61 1.70
N VAL A 17 -6.11 -9.64 1.86
CA VAL A 17 -6.07 -10.84 1.00
C VAL A 17 -6.46 -10.49 -0.44
N VAL A 18 -7.58 -9.78 -0.63
CA VAL A 18 -8.05 -9.40 -1.97
C VAL A 18 -7.01 -8.55 -2.69
N THR A 19 -6.44 -7.55 -2.01
CA THR A 19 -5.43 -6.66 -2.61
C THR A 19 -4.10 -7.37 -2.88
N ALA A 20 -3.68 -8.31 -2.02
CA ALA A 20 -2.53 -9.17 -2.28
C ALA A 20 -2.74 -10.06 -3.52
N LEU A 21 -3.93 -10.66 -3.66
CA LEU A 21 -4.28 -11.47 -4.82
C LEU A 21 -4.29 -10.64 -6.10
N LEU A 22 -4.85 -9.43 -6.07
CA LEU A 22 -4.81 -8.50 -7.20
C LEU A 22 -3.36 -8.15 -7.58
N SER A 23 -2.53 -7.81 -6.59
CA SER A 23 -1.12 -7.51 -6.79
C SER A 23 -0.39 -8.69 -7.47
N TYR A 24 -0.62 -9.91 -6.98
CA TYR A 24 -0.02 -11.13 -7.55
C TYR A 24 -0.50 -11.42 -8.97
N GLU A 25 -1.80 -11.37 -9.23
CA GLU A 25 -2.38 -11.64 -10.56
C GLU A 25 -1.93 -10.60 -11.59
N THR A 26 -1.91 -9.31 -11.23
CA THR A 26 -1.43 -8.24 -12.12
C THR A 26 0.08 -8.37 -12.36
N TRP A 27 0.86 -8.74 -11.34
CA TRP A 27 2.29 -8.99 -11.52
C TRP A 27 2.55 -10.15 -12.48
N ARG A 28 1.74 -11.21 -12.43
CA ARG A 28 1.86 -12.36 -13.33
C ARG A 28 1.51 -12.01 -14.79
N ARG A 29 0.62 -11.03 -15.00
CA ARG A 29 0.12 -10.60 -16.33
C ARG A 29 0.64 -9.22 -16.75
N ARG A 30 1.82 -8.83 -16.30
CA ARG A 30 2.40 -7.48 -16.44
C ARG A 30 2.87 -7.10 -17.86
N SER A 31 1.99 -7.19 -18.85
CA SER A 31 2.29 -6.76 -20.23
C SER A 31 2.08 -5.25 -20.42
N ASP A 32 1.27 -4.61 -19.58
CA ASP A 32 0.90 -3.20 -19.68
C ASP A 32 1.84 -2.29 -18.82
N PRO A 33 2.33 -1.15 -19.36
CA PRO A 33 3.07 -0.14 -18.60
C PRO A 33 2.41 0.36 -17.30
N ALA A 34 1.08 0.27 -17.17
CA ALA A 34 0.34 0.61 -15.96
C ALA A 34 0.28 -0.53 -14.93
N SER A 35 0.71 -1.74 -15.29
CA SER A 35 0.71 -2.90 -14.38
C SER A 35 1.65 -2.71 -13.18
N PRO A 36 2.92 -2.30 -13.33
CA PRO A 36 3.82 -2.13 -12.18
C PRO A 36 3.35 -1.13 -11.11
N PRO A 37 2.87 0.09 -11.43
CA PRO A 37 2.38 1.00 -10.40
C PRO A 37 1.07 0.54 -9.77
N PHE A 38 0.20 -0.17 -10.50
CA PHE A 38 -0.98 -0.82 -9.91
C PHE A 38 -0.60 -1.93 -8.92
N VAL A 39 0.40 -2.75 -9.25
CA VAL A 39 0.95 -3.78 -8.34
C VAL A 39 1.50 -3.13 -7.07
N ALA A 40 2.26 -2.04 -7.19
CA ALA A 40 2.79 -1.31 -6.04
C ALA A 40 1.67 -0.72 -5.17
N LEU A 41 0.66 -0.10 -5.79
CA LEU A 41 -0.49 0.48 -5.09
C LEU A 41 -1.25 -0.59 -4.30
N THR A 42 -1.62 -1.69 -4.96
CA THR A 42 -2.37 -2.79 -4.32
C THR A 42 -1.55 -3.51 -3.24
N LEU A 43 -0.23 -3.62 -3.41
CA LEU A 43 0.64 -4.16 -2.37
C LEU A 43 0.70 -3.25 -1.13
N LEU A 44 0.81 -1.94 -1.31
CA LEU A 44 0.81 -0.98 -0.21
C LEU A 44 -0.53 -0.99 0.54
N VAL A 45 -1.65 -1.05 -0.18
CA VAL A 45 -2.98 -1.19 0.45
C VAL A 45 -3.10 -2.51 1.20
N SER A 46 -2.50 -3.59 0.70
CA SER A 46 -2.46 -4.88 1.40
C SER A 46 -1.68 -4.79 2.71
N ILE A 47 -0.47 -4.20 2.69
CA ILE A 47 0.35 -3.99 3.88
C ILE A 47 -0.37 -3.09 4.89
N TRP A 48 -1.00 -2.00 4.43
CA TRP A 48 -1.78 -1.12 5.28
C TRP A 48 -2.93 -1.88 5.95
N SER A 49 -3.70 -2.66 5.17
CA SER A 49 -4.84 -3.41 5.70
C SER A 49 -4.41 -4.50 6.68
N LEU A 50 -3.27 -5.17 6.45
CA LEU A 50 -2.69 -6.11 7.41
C LEU A 50 -2.30 -5.41 8.71
N GLY A 51 -1.61 -4.26 8.62
CA GLY A 51 -1.25 -3.45 9.78
C GLY A 51 -2.48 -3.09 10.60
N ASN A 52 -3.51 -2.59 9.95
CA ASN A 52 -4.75 -2.15 10.60
C ASN A 52 -5.46 -3.32 11.32
N ALA A 53 -5.50 -4.51 10.69
CA ALA A 53 -6.05 -5.69 11.32
C ALA A 53 -5.31 -6.06 12.63
N PHE A 54 -3.98 -5.97 12.63
CA PHE A 54 -3.19 -6.26 13.81
C PHE A 54 -3.23 -5.12 14.85
N GLU A 55 -3.30 -3.86 14.41
CA GLU A 55 -3.52 -2.70 15.28
C GLU A 55 -4.83 -2.86 16.06
N LEU A 56 -5.94 -3.13 15.36
CA LEU A 56 -7.26 -3.37 15.95
C LEU A 56 -7.33 -4.61 16.85
N SER A 57 -6.40 -5.55 16.68
CA SER A 57 -6.30 -6.75 17.51
C SER A 57 -5.32 -6.58 18.67
N SER A 58 -4.61 -5.46 18.77
CA SER A 58 -3.59 -5.20 19.79
C SER A 58 -4.22 -4.81 21.12
N ARG A 59 -3.68 -5.36 22.23
CA ARG A 59 -4.12 -4.98 23.58
C ARG A 59 -3.29 -3.91 24.27
N ASP A 60 -2.04 -3.76 23.84
CA ASP A 60 -1.11 -2.79 24.41
C ASP A 60 -0.77 -1.71 23.39
N VAL A 61 -0.63 -0.48 23.88
CA VAL A 61 -0.34 0.71 23.05
C VAL A 61 0.97 0.55 22.29
N ALA A 62 1.95 -0.15 22.86
CA ALA A 62 3.24 -0.38 22.21
C ALA A 62 3.10 -1.23 20.93
N THR A 63 2.31 -2.31 20.97
CA THR A 63 2.04 -3.16 19.80
C THR A 63 1.20 -2.42 18.76
N ALA A 64 0.18 -1.67 19.18
CA ALA A 64 -0.60 -0.83 18.25
C ALA A 64 0.31 0.19 17.55
N PHE A 65 1.17 0.89 18.30
CA PHE A 65 2.08 1.89 17.75
C PHE A 65 3.12 1.31 16.80
N PHE A 66 3.54 0.05 17.01
CA PHE A 66 4.38 -0.66 16.05
C PHE A 66 3.67 -0.84 14.71
N TRP A 67 2.42 -1.29 14.71
CA TRP A 67 1.64 -1.46 13.48
C TRP A 67 1.33 -0.13 12.80
N VAL A 68 1.00 0.92 13.55
CA VAL A 68 0.83 2.28 13.00
C VAL A 68 2.08 2.74 12.24
N ARG A 69 3.30 2.44 12.71
CA ARG A 69 4.53 2.77 11.97
C ARG A 69 4.65 2.00 10.65
N VAL A 70 4.25 0.73 10.64
CA VAL A 70 4.21 -0.10 9.41
C VAL A 70 3.16 0.44 8.44
N GLU A 71 1.99 0.81 8.93
CA GLU A 71 0.92 1.42 8.15
C GLU A 71 1.36 2.74 7.55
N TYR A 72 2.07 3.57 8.31
CA TYR A 72 2.53 4.89 7.86
C TYR A 72 3.36 4.81 6.58
N VAL A 73 4.27 3.83 6.48
CA VAL A 73 5.05 3.59 5.24
C VAL A 73 4.13 3.35 4.05
N SER A 74 3.05 2.59 4.26
CA SER A 74 2.07 2.29 3.22
C SER A 74 1.22 3.51 2.89
N ILE A 75 0.73 4.22 3.90
CA ILE A 75 -0.11 5.42 3.77
C ILE A 75 0.59 6.48 2.92
N VAL A 76 1.87 6.75 3.16
CA VAL A 76 2.58 7.77 2.38
C VAL A 76 3.01 7.25 1.00
N GLY A 77 3.20 5.94 0.84
CA GLY A 77 3.46 5.33 -0.46
C GLY A 77 2.26 5.29 -1.41
N VAL A 78 1.03 5.13 -0.88
CA VAL A 78 -0.22 5.03 -1.67
C VAL A 78 -0.41 6.19 -2.65
N PRO A 79 -0.35 7.49 -2.25
CA PRO A 79 -0.55 8.59 -3.19
C PRO A 79 0.53 8.64 -4.28
N VAL A 80 1.78 8.24 -3.97
CA VAL A 80 2.88 8.16 -4.94
C VAL A 80 2.59 7.07 -5.98
N ALA A 81 2.26 5.87 -5.53
CA ALA A 81 1.92 4.74 -6.40
C ALA A 81 0.67 5.04 -7.24
N TRP A 82 -0.32 5.70 -6.66
CA TRP A 82 -1.54 6.11 -7.35
C TRP A 82 -1.25 7.14 -8.45
N LEU A 83 -0.44 8.17 -8.18
CA LEU A 83 -0.06 9.15 -9.19
C LEU A 83 0.67 8.47 -10.35
N LEU A 84 1.65 7.61 -10.05
CA LEU A 84 2.38 6.82 -11.04
C LEU A 84 1.45 5.98 -11.92
N MET A 85 0.44 5.36 -11.31
CA MET A 85 -0.56 4.57 -12.02
C MET A 85 -1.37 5.43 -12.97
N MET A 86 -1.85 6.60 -12.52
CA MET A 86 -2.63 7.53 -13.33
C MET A 86 -1.85 8.07 -14.53
N LEU A 87 -0.55 8.33 -14.35
CA LEU A 87 0.33 8.77 -15.43
C LEU A 87 0.59 7.68 -16.47
N ALA A 88 0.76 6.44 -16.01
CA ALA A 88 0.90 5.29 -16.88
C ALA A 88 -0.40 5.04 -17.68
N PHE A 89 -1.55 5.16 -17.03
CA PHE A 89 -2.86 5.01 -17.65
C PHE A 89 -3.18 6.12 -18.67
N SER A 90 -2.68 7.34 -18.45
CA SER A 90 -2.93 8.48 -19.35
C SER A 90 -2.03 8.51 -20.60
N GLU A 91 -1.16 7.51 -20.79
CA GLU A 91 -0.05 7.49 -21.78
C GLU A 91 0.91 8.71 -21.72
N ARG A 92 0.73 9.61 -20.75
CA ARG A 92 1.53 10.82 -20.53
C ARG A 92 2.84 10.53 -19.80
N ARG A 93 3.47 9.38 -20.09
CA ARG A 93 4.72 8.93 -19.45
C ARG A 93 5.87 9.93 -19.61
N ARG A 94 5.80 10.82 -20.61
CA ARG A 94 6.77 11.90 -20.88
C ARG A 94 6.56 13.18 -20.04
N ALA A 95 5.47 13.32 -19.30
CA ALA A 95 5.13 14.57 -18.60
C ALA A 95 5.93 14.79 -17.30
N LEU A 96 6.61 13.77 -16.77
CA LEU A 96 7.39 13.90 -15.53
C LEU A 96 8.86 13.62 -15.76
N SER A 97 9.66 14.64 -15.53
CA SER A 97 11.11 14.52 -15.46
C SER A 97 11.49 13.62 -14.27
N ARG A 98 12.44 12.70 -14.48
CA ARG A 98 13.01 11.81 -13.45
C ARG A 98 13.26 12.47 -12.07
N PRO A 99 13.71 13.73 -11.94
CA PRO A 99 13.85 14.38 -10.63
C PRO A 99 12.54 14.56 -9.85
N TRP A 100 11.41 14.82 -10.52
CA TRP A 100 10.11 15.00 -9.83
C TRP A 100 9.60 13.69 -9.21
N LEU A 101 9.90 12.57 -9.86
CA LEU A 101 9.60 11.23 -9.33
C LEU A 101 10.41 10.91 -8.06
N ILE A 102 11.66 11.34 -8.02
CA ILE A 102 12.54 11.18 -6.86
C ILE A 102 12.05 12.08 -5.71
N SER A 103 11.65 13.32 -5.99
CA SER A 103 11.05 14.20 -4.98
C SER A 103 9.76 13.62 -4.40
N LEU A 104 8.91 12.98 -5.21
CA LEU A 104 7.68 12.35 -4.74
C LEU A 104 7.95 11.13 -3.84
N LEU A 105 9.01 10.37 -4.12
CA LEU A 105 9.49 9.27 -3.28
C LEU A 105 10.20 9.74 -2.01
N LEU A 106 10.60 11.01 -1.92
CA LEU A 106 11.21 11.63 -0.74
C LEU A 106 10.18 12.23 0.24
N VAL A 107 8.96 12.57 -0.22
CA VAL A 107 7.87 13.01 0.67
C VAL A 107 7.56 12.00 1.80
N PRO A 108 7.56 10.67 1.57
CA PRO A 108 7.45 9.66 2.63
C PRO A 108 8.58 9.61 3.66
N LEU A 109 9.72 10.25 3.40
CA LEU A 109 10.94 10.10 4.20
C LEU A 109 11.18 11.29 5.16
N ILE A 110 10.41 12.37 5.01
CA ILE A 110 10.49 13.61 5.81
C ILE A 110 9.32 13.62 6.78
#